data_AF-A0A4Y2ME34-F1
#
_entry.id   AF-A0A4Y2ME34-F1
#
_cell.length_a   1.000
_cell.length_b   1.000
_cell.length_c   1.000
_cell.angle_alpha   90.00
_cell.angle_beta   90.00
_cell.angle_gamma   90.00
#
_symmetry.space_group_name_H-M   'P 1'
#
loop_
_entity.id
_entity.type
_entity.pdbx_description
1 polymer ?
#
loop_
_entity_poly.entity_id
_entity_poly.type
_entity_poly.pdbx_seq_one_letter_code
_entity_poly.pdbx_strand_id
1 'polypeptide(L)'
;MGLTVPDKAKVVDLKALIESSDVYRDDIELVHNLIDNILEEKKEKSERDKREYEIEKIKLAQLEKQLEIENARKNLVNTSQATEIGEQGSLNDNLESLIKSVKTLTIPVPVRSESFNLFFHSLEKAFQNKSVPNELKAEILLNILGEKVNNLLAYDSQEDLCDYEKIKQLVLKEFEPTPQECLSNFKKAQRLPSETYVQFAFHLCASFDYYCQLRKATDFRSLCDLVVSDRIFETRFDFA
;
A
#
# COMPACT_ATOMS: atom_id res chain seq x y z
N MET A 1 -37.81 -30.76 -15.87
CA MET A 1 -36.93 -30.42 -17.01
C MET A 1 -36.05 -29.26 -16.58
N GLY A 2 -34.75 -29.32 -16.83
CA GLY A 2 -33.84 -28.20 -16.52
C GLY A 2 -33.74 -27.25 -17.71
N LEU A 3 -33.85 -25.94 -17.47
CA LEU A 3 -33.56 -24.92 -18.48
C LEU A 3 -32.05 -24.81 -18.66
N THR A 4 -31.58 -24.79 -19.91
CA THR A 4 -30.14 -24.66 -20.21
C THR A 4 -29.69 -23.22 -20.03
N VAL A 5 -28.76 -22.98 -19.10
CA VAL A 5 -28.19 -21.64 -18.87
C VAL A 5 -26.99 -21.42 -19.81
N PRO A 6 -26.97 -20.36 -20.64
CA PRO A 6 -25.82 -20.05 -21.49
C PRO A 6 -24.57 -19.65 -20.68
N ASP A 7 -23.38 -20.11 -21.08
CA ASP A 7 -22.09 -19.87 -20.40
C ASP A 7 -21.69 -18.38 -20.22
N LYS A 8 -22.37 -17.45 -20.92
CA LYS A 8 -22.16 -15.99 -20.83
C LYS A 8 -23.45 -15.21 -20.58
N ALA A 9 -24.45 -15.85 -19.99
CA ALA A 9 -25.72 -15.21 -19.71
C ALA A 9 -25.51 -13.97 -18.82
N LYS A 10 -26.02 -12.82 -19.28
CA LYS A 10 -26.11 -11.62 -18.44
C LYS A 10 -27.27 -11.79 -17.46
N VAL A 11 -27.29 -10.99 -16.42
CA VAL A 11 -28.38 -10.97 -15.41
C VAL A 11 -29.76 -10.82 -16.06
N VAL A 12 -29.85 -10.04 -17.15
CA VAL A 12 -31.09 -9.86 -17.93
C VAL A 12 -31.55 -11.14 -18.64
N ASP A 13 -30.61 -11.95 -19.15
CA ASP A 13 -30.90 -13.22 -19.82
C ASP A 13 -31.37 -14.26 -18.79
N LEU A 14 -30.72 -14.29 -17.63
CA LEU A 14 -31.09 -15.15 -16.50
C LEU A 14 -32.49 -14.80 -15.98
N LYS A 15 -32.81 -13.50 -15.84
CA LYS A 15 -34.14 -13.03 -15.45
C LYS A 15 -35.22 -13.53 -16.40
N ALA A 16 -35.00 -13.40 -17.72
CA ALA A 16 -35.94 -13.88 -18.72
C ALA A 16 -36.11 -15.41 -18.69
N LEU A 17 -35.03 -16.17 -18.43
CA LEU A 17 -35.12 -17.62 -18.24
C LEU A 17 -35.93 -18.00 -16.99
N ILE A 18 -35.77 -17.28 -15.89
CA ILE A 18 -36.52 -17.52 -14.65
C ILE A 18 -38.00 -17.23 -14.87
N GLU A 19 -38.34 -16.07 -15.46
CA GLU A 19 -39.72 -15.65 -15.71
C GLU A 19 -40.46 -16.57 -16.71
N SER A 20 -39.74 -17.22 -17.62
CA SER A 20 -40.29 -18.18 -18.58
C SER A 20 -40.39 -19.62 -18.05
N SER A 21 -39.85 -19.89 -16.86
CA SER A 21 -39.95 -21.21 -16.23
C SER A 21 -41.38 -21.50 -15.79
N ASP A 22 -41.84 -22.73 -16.05
CA ASP A 22 -43.15 -23.20 -15.59
C ASP A 22 -43.26 -23.16 -14.06
N VAL A 23 -42.16 -23.46 -13.35
CA VAL A 23 -42.10 -23.38 -11.88
C VAL A 23 -42.32 -21.96 -11.37
N TYR A 24 -41.79 -20.96 -12.08
CA TYR A 24 -41.99 -19.56 -11.73
C TYR A 24 -43.41 -19.08 -12.02
N ARG A 25 -44.03 -19.58 -13.10
CA ARG A 25 -45.39 -19.20 -13.50
C ARG A 25 -46.47 -19.88 -12.67
N ASP A 26 -46.24 -21.13 -12.29
CA ASP A 26 -47.23 -21.96 -11.60
C ASP A 26 -47.21 -21.75 -10.08
N ASP A 27 -46.05 -21.39 -9.49
CA ASP A 27 -45.92 -21.20 -8.04
C ASP A 27 -44.96 -20.06 -7.66
N ILE A 28 -45.47 -18.83 -7.84
CA ILE A 28 -44.76 -17.59 -7.51
C ILE A 28 -44.44 -17.51 -6.00
N GLU A 29 -45.32 -18.00 -5.14
CA GLU A 29 -45.12 -17.95 -3.67
C GLU A 29 -43.95 -18.82 -3.24
N LEU A 30 -43.80 -20.03 -3.79
CA LEU A 30 -42.64 -20.87 -3.53
C LEU A 30 -41.32 -20.20 -3.98
N VAL A 31 -41.31 -19.53 -5.13
CA VAL A 31 -40.11 -18.82 -5.60
C VAL A 31 -39.78 -17.63 -4.71
N HIS A 32 -40.78 -16.84 -4.30
CA HIS A 32 -40.60 -15.72 -3.38
C HIS A 32 -40.01 -16.20 -2.03
N ASN A 33 -40.61 -17.23 -1.43
CA ASN A 33 -40.11 -17.82 -0.19
C ASN A 33 -38.68 -18.36 -0.33
N LEU A 34 -38.33 -18.95 -1.47
CA LEU A 34 -36.97 -19.42 -1.73
C LEU A 34 -35.97 -18.25 -1.82
N ILE A 35 -36.35 -17.17 -2.50
CA ILE A 35 -35.53 -15.95 -2.61
C ILE A 35 -35.34 -15.32 -1.23
N ASP A 36 -36.41 -15.20 -0.45
CA ASP A 36 -36.36 -14.62 0.90
C ASP A 36 -35.45 -15.45 1.82
N ASN A 37 -35.56 -16.79 1.78
CA ASN A 37 -34.66 -17.68 2.52
C ASN A 37 -33.19 -17.50 2.09
N ILE A 38 -32.90 -17.40 0.79
CA ILE A 38 -31.53 -17.16 0.28
C ILE A 38 -31.00 -15.79 0.74
N LEU A 39 -31.86 -14.76 0.75
CA LEU A 39 -31.49 -13.43 1.22
C LEU A 39 -31.19 -13.42 2.72
N GLU A 40 -32.02 -14.08 3.52
CA GLU A 40 -31.82 -14.20 4.97
C GLU A 40 -30.54 -14.99 5.28
N GLU A 41 -30.32 -16.14 4.63
CA GLU A 41 -29.12 -16.96 4.83
C GLU A 41 -27.85 -16.19 4.45
N LYS A 42 -27.89 -15.41 3.36
CA LYS A 42 -26.75 -14.58 2.93
C LYS A 42 -26.47 -13.44 3.91
N LYS A 43 -27.52 -12.84 4.48
CA LYS A 43 -27.41 -11.80 5.49
C LYS A 43 -26.82 -12.36 6.79
N GLU A 44 -27.36 -13.47 7.29
CA GLU A 44 -26.83 -14.16 8.48
C GLU A 44 -25.37 -14.55 8.30
N LYS A 45 -25.00 -15.09 7.13
CA LYS A 45 -23.61 -15.43 6.81
C LYS A 45 -22.72 -14.19 6.85
N SER A 46 -23.13 -13.08 6.23
CA SER A 46 -22.37 -11.82 6.28
C SER A 46 -22.19 -11.31 7.72
N GLU A 47 -23.20 -11.44 8.56
CA GLU A 47 -23.12 -11.05 9.97
C GLU A 47 -22.23 -12.00 10.80
N ARG A 48 -22.21 -13.30 10.48
CA ARG A 48 -21.27 -14.25 11.08
C ARG A 48 -19.83 -13.93 10.69
N ASP A 49 -19.56 -13.71 9.41
CA ASP A 49 -18.24 -13.36 8.90
C ASP A 49 -17.72 -12.05 9.54
N LYS A 50 -18.59 -11.05 9.71
CA LYS A 50 -18.25 -9.81 10.42
C LYS A 50 -17.91 -10.06 11.89
N ARG A 51 -18.69 -10.88 12.59
CA ARG A 51 -18.42 -11.25 13.99
C ARG A 51 -17.12 -12.02 14.15
N GLU A 52 -16.85 -12.97 13.25
CA GLU A 52 -15.60 -13.73 13.25
C GLU A 52 -14.39 -12.83 13.02
N TYR A 53 -14.47 -11.91 12.06
CA TYR A 53 -13.43 -10.91 11.81
C TYR A 53 -13.17 -10.03 13.04
N GLU A 54 -14.22 -9.59 13.73
CA GLU A 54 -14.11 -8.75 14.92
C GLU A 54 -13.50 -9.53 16.11
N ILE A 55 -13.86 -10.80 16.28
CA ILE A 55 -13.24 -11.71 17.26
C ILE A 55 -11.75 -11.91 16.95
N GLU A 56 -11.39 -12.12 15.69
CA GLU A 56 -10.01 -12.31 15.28
C GLU A 56 -9.16 -11.05 15.51
N LYS A 57 -9.73 -9.87 15.24
CA LYS A 57 -9.10 -8.58 15.57
C LYS A 57 -8.87 -8.41 17.07
N ILE A 58 -9.84 -8.79 17.92
CA ILE A 58 -9.70 -8.74 19.37
C ILE A 58 -8.64 -9.73 19.86
N LYS A 59 -8.61 -10.96 19.33
CA LYS A 59 -7.59 -11.96 19.66
C LYS A 59 -6.19 -11.49 19.29
N LEU A 60 -6.03 -10.86 18.13
CA LEU A 60 -4.75 -10.28 17.70
C LEU A 60 -4.27 -9.20 18.68
N ALA A 61 -5.13 -8.26 19.03
CA ALA A 61 -4.81 -7.19 19.99
C ALA A 61 -4.47 -7.75 21.40
N GLN A 62 -5.14 -8.82 21.83
CA GLN A 62 -4.80 -9.50 23.09
C GLN A 62 -3.44 -10.20 23.04
N LEU A 63 -3.09 -10.82 21.91
CA LEU A 63 -1.80 -11.46 21.72
C LEU A 63 -0.66 -10.44 21.71
N GLU A 64 -0.84 -9.32 20.99
CA GLU A 64 0.12 -8.21 20.97
C GLU A 64 0.37 -7.67 22.39
N LYS A 65 -0.70 -7.44 23.15
CA LYS A 65 -0.59 -6.98 24.55
C LYS A 65 0.10 -8.01 25.47
N GLN A 66 -0.14 -9.31 25.26
CA GLN A 66 0.57 -10.35 26.03
C GLN A 66 2.06 -10.37 25.70
N LEU A 67 2.41 -10.22 24.43
CA LEU A 67 3.80 -10.17 23.97
C LEU A 67 4.52 -8.93 24.53
N GLU A 68 3.83 -7.79 24.58
CA GLU A 68 4.33 -6.56 25.23
C GLU A 68 4.59 -6.77 26.72
N ILE A 69 3.65 -7.38 27.47
CA ILE A 69 3.84 -7.70 28.90
C ILE A 69 4.99 -8.69 29.11
N GLU A 70 5.12 -9.70 28.26
CA GLU A 70 6.21 -10.69 28.35
C GLU A 70 7.57 -10.03 28.10
N ASN A 71 7.66 -9.14 27.11
CA ASN A 71 8.86 -8.35 26.84
C ASN A 71 9.19 -7.42 27.99
N ALA A 72 8.20 -6.72 28.55
CA ALA A 72 8.39 -5.87 29.72
C ALA A 72 8.88 -6.66 30.95
N ARG A 73 8.37 -7.88 31.15
CA ARG A 73 8.85 -8.79 32.22
C ARG A 73 10.28 -9.27 31.99
N LYS A 74 10.64 -9.66 30.76
CA LYS A 74 12.03 -10.03 30.42
C LYS A 74 12.99 -8.87 30.66
N ASN A 75 12.59 -7.65 30.30
CA ASN A 75 13.38 -6.46 30.56
C ASN A 75 13.57 -6.20 32.07
N LEU A 76 12.52 -6.36 32.89
CA LEU A 76 12.62 -6.19 34.35
C LEU A 76 13.53 -7.23 35.04
N VAL A 77 13.51 -8.48 34.55
CA VAL A 77 14.41 -9.55 35.03
C VAL A 77 15.87 -9.25 34.66
N ASN A 78 16.11 -8.68 33.48
CA ASN A 78 17.44 -8.24 33.06
C ASN A 78 17.94 -7.03 33.88
N THR A 79 17.06 -6.09 34.23
CA THR A 79 17.41 -4.92 35.07
C THR A 79 17.74 -5.30 36.52
N SER A 80 17.32 -6.47 36.99
CA SER A 80 17.66 -6.97 38.34
C SER A 80 19.01 -7.70 38.40
N GLN A 81 19.66 -7.96 37.26
CA GLN A 81 20.99 -8.58 37.16
C GLN A 81 22.07 -7.65 36.59
N ALA A 82 21.72 -6.50 36.02
CA ALA A 82 22.68 -5.51 35.52
C ALA A 82 22.88 -4.36 36.51
N THR A 83 23.41 -4.67 37.69
CA THR A 83 24.28 -3.70 38.36
C THR A 83 25.67 -3.98 37.82
N GLU A 84 26.21 -3.01 37.06
CA GLU A 84 27.59 -2.86 36.58
C GLU A 84 27.67 -2.57 35.06
N ILE A 85 27.70 -1.27 34.75
CA ILE A 85 28.52 -0.65 33.68
C ILE A 85 28.52 -1.42 32.34
N GLY A 86 27.49 -1.23 31.49
CA GLY A 86 27.49 -1.83 30.15
C GLY A 86 26.36 -1.48 29.18
N GLU A 87 25.49 -0.50 29.46
CA GLU A 87 24.22 -0.36 28.70
C GLU A 87 24.29 0.40 27.36
N GLN A 88 25.39 1.09 27.03
CA GLN A 88 25.51 1.74 25.72
C GLN A 88 25.79 0.76 24.56
N GLY A 89 26.37 -0.41 24.83
CA GLY A 89 26.71 -1.40 23.79
C GLY A 89 25.49 -2.16 23.27
N SER A 90 24.64 -2.65 24.18
CA SER A 90 23.52 -3.55 23.83
C SER A 90 22.39 -2.88 23.04
N LEU A 91 22.17 -1.57 23.21
CA LEU A 91 21.16 -0.82 22.45
C LEU A 91 21.67 -0.46 21.04
N ASN A 92 22.95 -0.07 20.93
CA ASN A 92 23.59 0.22 19.65
C ASN A 92 23.72 -1.03 18.77
N ASP A 93 24.06 -2.18 19.36
CA ASP A 93 24.12 -3.46 18.64
C ASP A 93 22.75 -3.87 18.06
N ASN A 94 21.67 -3.57 18.79
CA ASN A 94 20.30 -3.83 18.35
C ASN A 94 19.87 -2.87 17.22
N LEU A 95 20.20 -1.58 17.34
CA LEU A 95 19.92 -0.59 16.29
C LEU A 95 20.70 -0.90 15.00
N GLU A 96 21.99 -1.22 15.09
CA GLU A 96 22.81 -1.55 13.93
C GLU A 96 22.30 -2.82 13.22
N SER A 97 21.90 -3.83 13.99
CA SER A 97 21.23 -5.03 13.48
C SER A 97 19.91 -4.72 12.78
N LEU A 98 19.11 -3.81 13.34
CA LEU A 98 17.84 -3.37 12.77
C LEU A 98 18.05 -2.58 11.47
N ILE A 99 18.98 -1.63 11.46
CA ILE A 99 19.40 -0.87 10.26
C ILE A 99 19.81 -1.84 9.15
N LYS A 100 20.68 -2.81 9.46
CA LYS A 100 21.15 -3.80 8.49
C LYS A 100 20.00 -4.65 7.95
N SER A 101 19.09 -5.07 8.82
CA SER A 101 17.93 -5.87 8.43
C SER A 101 16.97 -5.09 7.53
N VAL A 102 16.65 -3.84 7.88
CA VAL A 102 15.80 -2.95 7.08
C VAL A 102 16.45 -2.63 5.74
N LYS A 103 17.75 -2.29 5.73
CA LYS A 103 18.53 -2.07 4.50
C LYS A 103 18.46 -3.25 3.55
N THR A 104 18.54 -4.47 4.08
CA THR A 104 18.47 -5.71 3.29
C THR A 104 17.09 -5.93 2.64
N LEU A 105 16.02 -5.49 3.30
CA LEU A 105 14.64 -5.66 2.84
C LEU A 105 14.12 -4.47 2.02
N THR A 106 14.85 -3.37 1.99
CA THR A 106 14.48 -2.16 1.26
C THR A 106 15.22 -2.14 -0.08
N ILE A 107 14.57 -1.67 -1.13
CA ILE A 107 15.28 -1.42 -2.39
C ILE A 107 16.42 -0.40 -2.19
N PRO A 108 17.50 -0.45 -3.00
CA PRO A 108 18.58 0.52 -2.91
C PRO A 108 18.06 1.96 -3.05
N VAL A 109 18.72 2.90 -2.36
CA VAL A 109 18.38 4.34 -2.46
C VAL A 109 18.41 4.75 -3.93
N PRO A 110 17.28 5.23 -4.48
CA PRO A 110 17.20 5.58 -5.88
C PRO A 110 18.20 6.65 -6.28
N VAL A 111 18.77 6.51 -7.48
CA VAL A 111 19.55 7.59 -8.11
C VAL A 111 18.62 8.59 -8.82
N ARG A 112 17.56 8.07 -9.47
CA ARG A 112 16.56 8.84 -10.22
C ARG A 112 15.36 9.18 -9.34
N SER A 113 14.79 10.37 -9.56
CA SER A 113 13.61 10.91 -8.87
C SER A 113 12.42 9.95 -8.86
N GLU A 114 12.13 9.33 -9.99
CA GLU A 114 10.95 8.47 -10.22
C GLU A 114 10.82 7.27 -9.29
N SER A 115 11.88 6.80 -8.66
CA SER A 115 11.84 5.57 -7.84
C SER A 115 11.79 5.84 -6.34
N PHE A 116 11.78 7.11 -5.90
CA PHE A 116 11.70 7.45 -4.47
C PHE A 116 10.41 6.97 -3.81
N ASN A 117 9.28 7.00 -4.51
CA ASN A 117 8.03 6.46 -3.97
C ASN A 117 8.07 4.93 -3.77
N LEU A 118 8.63 4.20 -4.73
CA LEU A 118 8.83 2.76 -4.58
C LEU A 118 9.79 2.45 -3.43
N PHE A 119 10.82 3.30 -3.25
CA PHE A 119 11.75 3.19 -2.13
C PHE A 119 11.04 3.37 -0.79
N PHE A 120 10.26 4.44 -0.61
CA PHE A 120 9.52 4.68 0.63
C PHE A 120 8.50 3.57 0.89
N HIS A 121 7.77 3.11 -0.14
CA HIS A 121 6.86 1.99 0.01
C HIS A 121 7.57 0.71 0.46
N SER A 122 8.71 0.39 -0.15
CA SER A 122 9.54 -0.76 0.24
C SER A 122 10.08 -0.61 1.67
N LEU A 123 10.49 0.60 2.05
CA LEU A 123 11.04 0.91 3.36
C LEU A 123 9.96 0.79 4.45
N GLU A 124 8.78 1.33 4.24
CA GLU A 124 7.64 1.23 5.15
C GLU A 124 7.22 -0.23 5.36
N LYS A 125 7.23 -1.02 4.28
CA LYS A 125 6.98 -2.46 4.36
C LYS A 125 8.07 -3.17 5.17
N ALA A 126 9.33 -2.77 5.03
CA ALA A 126 10.43 -3.31 5.83
C ALA A 126 10.30 -2.91 7.31
N PHE A 127 9.89 -1.68 7.61
CA PHE A 127 9.59 -1.23 8.97
C PHE A 127 8.47 -2.05 9.61
N GLN A 128 7.40 -2.31 8.88
CA GLN A 128 6.30 -3.15 9.36
C GLN A 128 6.76 -4.59 9.59
N ASN A 129 7.55 -5.15 8.67
CA ASN A 129 8.06 -6.52 8.77
C ASN A 129 8.96 -6.73 10.01
N LYS A 130 9.75 -5.71 10.34
CA LYS A 130 10.71 -5.75 11.46
C LYS A 130 10.16 -5.13 12.75
N SER A 131 8.89 -4.74 12.77
CA SER A 131 8.24 -4.08 13.91
C SER A 131 9.08 -2.91 14.45
N VAL A 132 9.56 -2.05 13.55
CA VAL A 132 10.45 -0.94 13.90
C VAL A 132 9.68 0.11 14.72
N PRO A 133 10.13 0.45 15.94
CA PRO A 133 9.56 1.52 16.76
C PRO A 133 9.56 2.86 16.01
N ASN A 134 8.52 3.68 16.21
CA ASN A 134 8.37 4.94 15.49
C ASN A 134 9.54 5.90 15.76
N GLU A 135 10.08 5.86 16.97
CA GLU A 135 11.18 6.68 17.46
C GLU A 135 12.48 6.39 16.70
N LEU A 136 12.65 5.18 16.17
CA LEU A 136 13.85 4.76 15.44
C LEU A 136 13.72 4.93 13.91
N LYS A 137 12.51 5.16 13.38
CA LYS A 137 12.28 5.24 11.93
C LYS A 137 13.04 6.40 11.28
N ALA A 138 13.08 7.56 11.94
CA ALA A 138 13.80 8.73 11.46
C ALA A 138 15.30 8.46 11.38
N GLU A 139 15.89 7.93 12.47
CA GLU A 139 17.32 7.60 12.53
C GLU A 139 17.72 6.54 11.49
N ILE A 140 16.91 5.48 11.33
CA ILE A 140 17.15 4.45 10.31
C ILE A 140 17.04 5.05 8.90
N LEU A 141 16.05 5.91 8.63
CA LEU A 141 15.89 6.58 7.34
C LEU A 141 17.13 7.43 7.00
N LEU A 142 17.60 8.26 7.93
CA LEU A 142 18.80 9.08 7.75
C LEU A 142 20.03 8.22 7.46
N ASN A 143 20.20 7.11 8.19
CA ASN A 143 21.29 6.17 7.97
C ASN A 143 21.22 5.45 6.60
N ILE A 144 20.02 5.21 6.09
CA ILE A 144 19.81 4.61 4.77
C ILE A 144 20.10 5.61 3.65
N LEU A 145 19.57 6.82 3.77
CA LEU A 145 19.73 7.84 2.74
C LEU A 145 21.16 8.41 2.69
N GLY A 146 21.87 8.38 3.82
CA GLY A 146 23.28 8.74 3.92
C GLY A 146 23.56 10.18 3.46
N GLU A 147 24.71 10.37 2.80
CA GLU A 147 25.15 11.70 2.35
C GLU A 147 24.20 12.39 1.37
N LYS A 148 23.33 11.63 0.68
CA LYS A 148 22.46 12.15 -0.39
C LYS A 148 21.48 13.22 0.09
N VAL A 149 21.09 13.19 1.36
CA VAL A 149 20.19 14.19 1.98
C VAL A 149 20.86 14.99 3.08
N ASN A 150 22.07 14.65 3.51
CA ASN A 150 22.76 15.41 4.56
C ASN A 150 22.92 16.91 4.19
N ASN A 151 23.07 17.22 2.90
CA ASN A 151 23.11 18.62 2.43
C ASN A 151 21.73 19.29 2.42
N LEU A 152 20.66 18.52 2.21
CA LEU A 152 19.27 19.02 2.25
C LEU A 152 18.87 19.37 3.69
N LEU A 153 19.30 18.52 4.63
CA LEU A 153 18.96 18.57 6.05
C LEU A 153 19.90 19.46 6.87
N ALA A 154 20.92 20.05 6.25
CA ALA A 154 21.94 20.87 6.92
C ALA A 154 21.38 22.17 7.54
N TYR A 155 20.20 22.62 7.10
CA TYR A 155 19.55 23.84 7.55
C TYR A 155 18.30 23.58 8.41
N ASP A 156 17.93 22.32 8.62
CA ASP A 156 16.73 21.94 9.37
C ASP A 156 17.02 21.81 10.88
N SER A 157 15.98 22.01 11.70
CA SER A 157 16.11 21.91 13.14
C SER A 157 16.26 20.45 13.59
N GLN A 158 16.98 20.21 14.70
CA GLN A 158 17.11 18.86 15.28
C GLN A 158 15.75 18.22 15.60
N GLU A 159 14.74 19.04 15.94
CA GLU A 159 13.37 18.57 16.20
C GLU A 159 12.68 18.06 14.93
N ASP A 160 12.99 18.61 13.75
CA ASP A 160 12.47 18.14 12.46
C ASP A 160 13.16 16.86 11.99
N LEU A 161 14.41 16.62 12.41
CA LEU A 161 15.20 15.44 12.08
C LEU A 161 14.88 14.19 12.92
N CYS A 162 13.99 14.32 13.91
CA CYS A 162 13.48 13.19 14.69
C CYS A 162 12.12 12.69 14.18
N ASP A 163 11.48 13.38 13.24
CA ASP A 163 10.17 13.03 12.69
C ASP A 163 10.33 12.39 11.31
N TYR A 164 10.01 11.10 11.23
CA TYR A 164 10.05 10.33 9.98
C TYR A 164 9.23 10.96 8.87
N GLU A 165 8.03 11.46 9.18
CA GLU A 165 7.11 11.95 8.14
C GLU A 165 7.60 13.28 7.58
N LYS A 166 8.21 14.15 8.41
CA LYS A 166 8.84 15.38 7.95
C LYS A 166 10.03 15.10 7.03
N ILE A 167 10.92 14.19 7.41
CA ILE A 167 12.09 13.83 6.58
C ILE A 167 11.62 13.23 5.26
N LYS A 168 10.64 12.33 5.29
CA LYS A 168 10.03 11.76 4.08
C LYS A 168 9.48 12.86 3.17
N GLN A 169 8.72 13.81 3.71
CA GLN A 169 8.18 14.92 2.92
C GLN A 169 9.27 15.81 2.33
N LEU A 170 10.36 16.09 3.06
CA LEU A 170 11.50 16.85 2.53
C LEU A 170 12.18 16.12 1.37
N VAL A 171 12.44 14.82 1.54
CA VAL A 171 13.04 13.99 0.50
C VAL A 171 12.14 13.94 -0.73
N LEU A 172 10.83 13.73 -0.55
CA LEU A 172 9.88 13.72 -1.65
C LEU A 172 9.79 15.11 -2.30
N LYS A 173 9.78 16.20 -1.55
CA LYS A 173 9.76 17.55 -2.14
C LYS A 173 10.96 17.81 -3.07
N GLU A 174 12.14 17.31 -2.69
CA GLU A 174 13.37 17.53 -3.47
C GLU A 174 13.51 16.55 -4.63
N PHE A 175 13.13 15.28 -4.42
CA PHE A 175 13.43 14.19 -5.35
C PHE A 175 12.20 13.55 -6.00
N GLU A 176 10.97 13.85 -5.59
CA GLU A 176 9.78 13.32 -6.24
C GLU A 176 9.62 14.01 -7.61
N PRO A 177 9.47 13.26 -8.70
CA PRO A 177 9.23 13.85 -10.01
C PRO A 177 7.91 14.60 -9.98
N THR A 178 7.88 15.75 -10.66
CA THR A 178 6.61 16.43 -10.89
C THR A 178 5.68 15.54 -11.71
N PRO A 179 4.35 15.67 -11.59
CA PRO A 179 3.42 14.88 -12.41
C PRO A 179 3.71 14.99 -13.91
N GLN A 180 4.11 16.17 -14.38
CA GLN A 180 4.46 16.43 -15.78
C GLN A 180 5.71 15.65 -16.19
N GLU A 181 6.71 15.56 -15.32
CA GLU A 181 7.91 14.77 -15.54
C GLU A 181 7.58 13.28 -15.60
N CYS A 182 6.73 12.77 -14.70
CA CYS A 182 6.23 11.39 -14.77
C CYS A 182 5.56 11.10 -16.12
N LEU A 183 4.66 11.98 -16.56
CA LEU A 183 3.96 11.82 -17.84
C LEU A 183 4.93 11.87 -19.03
N SER A 184 5.90 12.78 -18.99
CA SER A 184 6.97 12.86 -20.00
C SER A 184 7.78 11.56 -20.05
N ASN A 185 8.15 11.01 -18.89
CA ASN A 185 8.97 9.81 -18.80
C ASN A 185 8.20 8.57 -19.26
N PHE A 186 6.91 8.48 -18.92
CA PHE A 186 6.00 7.46 -19.46
C PHE A 186 5.93 7.52 -21.00
N LYS A 187 5.74 8.71 -21.58
CA LYS A 187 5.65 8.90 -23.05
C LYS A 187 6.96 8.59 -23.77
N LYS A 188 8.09 8.85 -23.14
CA LYS A 188 9.44 8.64 -23.70
C LYS A 188 10.02 7.26 -23.38
N ALA A 189 9.35 6.47 -22.53
CA ALA A 189 9.84 5.17 -22.13
C ALA A 189 10.04 4.25 -23.35
N GLN A 190 11.19 3.59 -23.40
CA GLN A 190 11.55 2.67 -24.47
C GLN A 190 11.90 1.30 -23.88
N ARG A 191 11.57 0.25 -24.63
CA ARG A 191 11.87 -1.11 -24.22
C ARG A 191 13.38 -1.34 -24.21
N LEU A 192 13.94 -1.80 -23.10
CA LEU A 192 15.33 -2.21 -23.02
C LEU A 192 15.59 -3.47 -23.87
N PRO A 193 16.77 -3.62 -24.49
CA PRO A 193 17.09 -4.82 -25.24
C PRO A 193 17.00 -6.12 -24.41
N SER A 194 17.31 -6.02 -23.11
CA SER A 194 17.33 -7.12 -22.15
C SER A 194 15.98 -7.49 -21.54
N GLU A 195 14.92 -6.69 -21.75
CA GLU A 195 13.62 -6.92 -21.12
C GLU A 195 12.57 -7.49 -22.08
N THR A 196 11.66 -8.29 -21.56
CA THR A 196 10.50 -8.79 -22.31
C THR A 196 9.42 -7.73 -22.46
N TYR A 197 8.52 -7.88 -23.44
CA TYR A 197 7.37 -6.98 -23.58
C TYR A 197 6.43 -7.01 -22.37
N VAL A 198 6.33 -8.15 -21.67
CA VAL A 198 5.54 -8.25 -20.44
C VAL A 198 6.15 -7.40 -19.33
N GLN A 199 7.47 -7.45 -19.16
CA GLN A 199 8.18 -6.60 -18.19
C GLN A 199 8.03 -5.12 -18.55
N PHE A 200 8.19 -4.77 -19.84
CA PHE A 200 8.01 -3.39 -20.29
C PHE A 200 6.58 -2.88 -20.05
N ALA A 201 5.56 -3.70 -20.35
CA ALA A 201 4.17 -3.36 -20.06
C ALA A 201 3.94 -3.15 -18.55
N PHE A 202 4.52 -4.00 -17.70
CA PHE A 202 4.46 -3.82 -16.25
C PHE A 202 5.11 -2.50 -15.81
N HIS A 203 6.28 -2.15 -16.36
CA HIS A 203 6.94 -0.87 -16.10
C HIS A 203 6.09 0.33 -16.53
N LEU A 204 5.47 0.28 -17.71
CA LEU A 204 4.56 1.31 -18.20
C LEU A 204 3.33 1.47 -17.30
N CYS A 205 2.68 0.36 -16.93
CA CYS A 205 1.52 0.39 -16.02
C CYS A 205 1.90 1.00 -14.68
N ALA A 206 3.00 0.55 -14.06
CA ALA A 206 3.45 1.09 -12.78
C ALA A 206 3.77 2.60 -12.86
N SER A 207 4.40 3.05 -13.94
CA SER A 207 4.71 4.47 -14.18
C SER A 207 3.45 5.31 -14.35
N PHE A 208 2.47 4.81 -15.10
CA PHE A 208 1.20 5.53 -15.33
C PHE A 208 0.28 5.52 -14.11
N ASP A 209 0.23 4.41 -13.38
CA ASP A 209 -0.53 4.30 -12.12
C ASP A 209 0.00 5.30 -11.10
N TYR A 210 1.32 5.40 -10.98
CA TYR A 210 1.97 6.37 -10.11
C TYR A 210 1.66 7.83 -10.53
N TYR A 211 1.68 8.13 -11.83
CA TYR A 211 1.24 9.43 -12.35
C TYR A 211 -0.21 9.76 -11.95
N CYS A 212 -1.12 8.80 -12.08
CA CYS A 212 -2.52 8.95 -11.68
C CYS A 212 -2.67 9.21 -10.18
N GLN A 213 -1.87 8.53 -9.35
CA GLN A 213 -1.86 8.75 -7.89
C GLN A 213 -1.42 10.17 -7.53
N LEU A 214 -0.34 10.69 -8.13
CA LEU A 214 0.11 12.08 -7.91
C LEU A 214 -0.97 13.11 -8.29
N ARG A 215 -1.72 12.83 -9.35
CA ARG A 215 -2.82 13.68 -9.83
C ARG A 215 -4.16 13.39 -9.14
N LYS A 216 -4.17 12.46 -8.18
CA LYS A 216 -5.35 12.05 -7.40
C LYS A 216 -6.52 11.61 -8.27
N ALA A 217 -6.24 10.95 -9.40
CA ALA A 217 -7.26 10.35 -10.26
C ALA A 217 -7.64 8.98 -9.70
N THR A 218 -8.85 8.86 -9.14
CA THR A 218 -9.32 7.67 -8.42
C THR A 218 -10.39 6.86 -9.15
N ASP A 219 -10.96 7.43 -10.21
CA ASP A 219 -12.04 6.81 -10.98
C ASP A 219 -11.93 7.13 -12.48
N PHE A 220 -12.70 6.42 -13.30
CA PHE A 220 -12.66 6.57 -14.75
C PHE A 220 -12.95 8.01 -15.21
N ARG A 221 -13.87 8.71 -14.53
CA ARG A 221 -14.22 10.08 -14.90
C ARG A 221 -13.05 11.03 -14.61
N SER A 222 -12.46 10.93 -13.42
CA SER A 222 -11.28 11.71 -13.04
C SER A 222 -10.08 11.46 -13.96
N LEU A 223 -9.92 10.22 -14.45
CA LEU A 223 -8.90 9.88 -15.44
C LEU A 223 -9.16 10.55 -16.80
N CYS A 224 -10.40 10.54 -17.29
CA CYS A 224 -10.76 11.25 -18.52
C CYS A 224 -10.48 12.76 -18.39
N ASP A 225 -10.90 13.36 -17.27
CA ASP A 225 -10.70 14.79 -17.02
C ASP A 225 -9.20 15.13 -16.91
N LEU A 226 -8.39 14.24 -16.32
CA LEU A 226 -6.93 14.33 -16.26
C LEU A 226 -6.30 14.37 -17.67
N VAL A 227 -6.62 13.37 -18.50
CA VAL A 227 -6.06 13.25 -19.87
C VAL A 227 -6.42 14.48 -20.72
N VAL A 228 -7.65 14.97 -20.62
CA VAL A 228 -8.08 16.19 -21.34
C VAL A 228 -7.33 17.42 -20.81
N SER A 229 -7.20 17.56 -19.49
CA SER A 229 -6.50 18.68 -18.87
C SER A 229 -5.04 18.76 -19.30
N ASP A 230 -4.35 17.61 -19.34
CA ASP A 230 -2.95 17.57 -19.79
C ASP A 230 -2.83 17.89 -21.28
N ARG A 231 -3.77 17.43 -22.11
CA ARG A 231 -3.78 17.75 -23.53
C ARG A 231 -3.98 19.24 -23.79
N ILE A 232 -4.80 19.91 -22.98
CA ILE A 232 -4.96 21.36 -23.01
C ILE A 232 -3.68 22.07 -22.54
N PHE A 233 -3.03 21.55 -21.51
CA PHE A 233 -1.78 22.10 -20.99
C PHE A 233 -0.65 22.02 -22.03
N GLU A 234 -0.49 20.89 -22.71
CA GLU A 234 0.51 20.69 -23.77
C GLU A 234 0.37 21.71 -24.90
N THR A 235 -0.87 21.95 -25.35
CA THR A 235 -1.12 22.89 -26.46
C THR A 235 -0.91 24.36 -26.10
N ARG A 236 -0.75 24.70 -24.81
CA ARG A 236 -0.43 26.07 -24.38
C ARG A 236 1.04 26.46 -24.54
N PHE A 237 1.96 25.49 -24.64
CA PHE A 237 3.39 25.75 -24.82
C PHE A 237 3.86 25.72 -26.27
N ASP A 238 3.00 25.29 -27.20
CA ASP A 238 3.31 25.25 -28.65
C ASP A 238 3.25 26.65 -29.33
N PHE A 239 2.89 27.70 -28.59
CA PHE A 239 2.73 29.08 -29.10
C PHE A 239 3.65 30.12 -28.45
N ALA A 240 4.72 29.71 -27.77
CA ALA A 240 5.73 30.60 -27.18
C ALA A 240 7.07 30.48 -27.89
#